data_AF-A0A4R5KTI5-F1
#
_entry.id   AF-A0A4R5KTI5-F1
#
_cell.length_a   1.000
_cell.length_b   1.000
_cell.length_c   1.000
_cell.angle_alpha   90.00
_cell.angle_beta   90.00
_cell.angle_gamma   90.00
#
_symmetry.space_group_name_H-M   'P 1'
#
loop_
_entity.id
_entity.type
_entity.pdbx_description
1 polymer ?
#
loop_
_entity_poly.entity_id
_entity_poly.type
_entity_poly.pdbx_seq_one_letter_code
_entity_poly.pdbx_strand_id
1 'polypeptide(L)'
;MVLKKAVVIGIAGALLLSAGVAGAASAGSATAHTTGHAGSKAGAVSDTAKKQADQALTPEQKRQRLDQQAAKLGIAAEGKTDDELKALIKEKLAAKAKERAAETSKRLKSEAAKLGIQTGSKTDKELTAEIRAKKSATYQSKQEASLKRLQAQAAKLGIDTAGKSASELSQAIRTKHKELADQKKSGAKK
;
A
#
# COMPACT_ATOMS: atom_id res chain seq x y z
N MET A 1 -43.91 16.80 29.00
CA MET A 1 -43.53 15.58 28.26
C MET A 1 -42.03 15.36 28.41
N VAL A 2 -41.65 14.14 28.77
CA VAL A 2 -40.41 13.81 29.50
C VAL A 2 -39.25 13.53 28.55
N LEU A 3 -38.16 14.30 28.69
CA LEU A 3 -36.86 14.06 28.06
C LEU A 3 -36.21 12.81 28.67
N LYS A 4 -35.85 11.83 27.85
CA LYS A 4 -35.13 10.62 28.27
C LYS A 4 -33.64 10.72 27.93
N LYS A 5 -32.85 10.31 28.91
CA LYS A 5 -31.41 10.54 29.12
C LYS A 5 -30.53 9.69 28.20
N ALA A 6 -29.43 10.27 27.73
CA ALA A 6 -28.32 9.56 27.10
C ALA A 6 -27.46 8.89 28.19
N VAL A 7 -27.17 7.61 27.98
CA VAL A 7 -26.25 6.82 28.82
C VAL A 7 -24.99 6.57 28.00
N VAL A 8 -23.88 7.18 28.42
CA VAL A 8 -22.52 6.92 27.94
C VAL A 8 -21.91 5.88 28.87
N ILE A 9 -21.59 4.69 28.34
CA ILE A 9 -20.80 3.68 29.04
C ILE A 9 -19.45 3.59 28.31
N GLY A 10 -18.44 4.19 28.93
CA GLY A 10 -17.05 4.02 28.55
C GLY A 10 -16.53 2.66 29.02
N ILE A 11 -15.85 1.94 28.13
CA ILE A 11 -15.11 0.74 28.49
C ILE A 11 -13.63 1.07 28.40
N ALA A 12 -13.03 1.26 29.58
CA ALA A 12 -11.60 1.26 29.79
C ALA A 12 -11.08 -0.18 29.66
N GLY A 13 -10.42 -0.50 28.56
CA GLY A 13 -9.74 -1.76 28.35
C GLY A 13 -8.26 -1.64 28.72
N ALA A 14 -7.92 -2.14 29.91
CA ALA A 14 -6.55 -2.24 30.42
C ALA A 14 -5.68 -3.14 29.53
N LEU A 15 -4.58 -2.58 29.01
CA LEU A 15 -3.49 -3.35 28.40
C LEU A 15 -2.59 -3.90 29.51
N LEU A 16 -2.89 -5.13 29.92
CA LEU A 16 -2.03 -6.01 30.71
C LEU A 16 -0.87 -6.47 29.82
N LEU A 17 0.29 -5.83 29.94
CA LEU A 17 1.55 -6.30 29.36
C LEU A 17 2.45 -6.77 30.51
N SER A 18 2.31 -8.05 30.86
CA SER A 18 3.10 -8.71 31.90
C SER A 18 3.80 -9.96 31.36
N ALA A 19 5.10 -10.05 31.69
CA ALA A 19 6.01 -11.19 31.59
C ALA A 19 6.46 -11.60 30.17
N GLY A 20 7.73 -11.84 29.87
CA GLY A 20 8.93 -11.94 30.70
C GLY A 20 9.87 -13.00 30.10
N VAL A 21 11.15 -12.88 30.47
CA VAL A 21 12.22 -13.91 30.44
C VAL A 21 13.15 -14.04 29.20
N ALA A 22 14.37 -13.54 29.42
CA ALA A 22 15.69 -14.17 29.34
C ALA A 22 16.24 -14.75 28.02
N GLY A 23 17.53 -14.45 27.79
CA GLY A 23 18.40 -15.24 26.93
C GLY A 23 19.70 -14.54 26.53
N ALA A 24 20.68 -14.51 27.43
CA ALA A 24 22.03 -13.98 27.22
C ALA A 24 22.89 -14.87 26.29
N ALA A 25 23.96 -14.28 25.78
CA ALA A 25 24.97 -14.85 24.91
C ALA A 25 25.71 -16.06 25.50
N SER A 26 26.09 -17.00 24.62
CA SER A 26 27.35 -17.74 24.74
C SER A 26 27.82 -18.22 23.36
N ALA A 27 29.12 -18.05 23.13
CA ALA A 27 29.89 -18.55 22.00
C ALA A 27 30.19 -20.05 22.16
N GLY A 28 30.52 -20.74 21.06
CA GLY A 28 31.31 -21.98 21.13
C GLY A 28 30.90 -23.12 20.19
N SER A 29 31.61 -23.18 19.06
CA SER A 29 32.19 -24.37 18.39
C SER A 29 31.37 -25.64 18.10
N ALA A 30 31.39 -25.98 16.80
CA ALA A 30 31.65 -27.28 16.19
C ALA A 30 30.68 -28.46 16.44
N THR A 31 30.03 -28.96 15.38
CA THR A 31 30.40 -30.24 14.71
C THR A 31 29.40 -30.58 13.60
N ALA A 32 29.95 -31.25 12.58
CA ALA A 32 29.45 -31.75 11.31
C ALA A 32 28.14 -32.57 11.26
N HIS A 33 27.54 -32.49 10.07
CA HIS A 33 26.80 -33.51 9.29
C HIS A 33 25.62 -34.28 9.94
N THR A 34 24.44 -34.21 9.31
CA THR A 34 23.86 -35.35 8.55
C THR A 34 22.61 -34.92 7.78
N THR A 35 22.45 -35.56 6.64
CA THR A 35 21.32 -35.56 5.69
C THR A 35 19.97 -35.83 6.33
N GLY A 36 18.94 -35.06 5.93
CA GLY A 36 17.54 -35.36 6.23
C GLY A 36 16.58 -34.63 5.29
N HIS A 37 16.03 -35.38 4.33
CA HIS A 37 14.87 -35.02 3.51
C HIS A 37 13.64 -34.80 4.41
N ALA A 38 13.03 -33.61 4.34
CA ALA A 38 11.61 -33.35 4.65
C ALA A 38 11.37 -31.87 4.30
N GLY A 39 10.57 -31.50 3.30
CA GLY A 39 9.18 -31.89 3.17
C GLY A 39 8.38 -30.59 3.13
N SER A 40 7.83 -30.28 1.97
CA SER A 40 6.81 -29.27 1.76
C SER A 40 5.82 -29.20 2.92
N LYS A 41 5.64 -28.02 3.54
CA LYS A 41 4.36 -27.57 4.15
C LYS A 41 4.45 -26.16 4.76
N ALA A 42 4.88 -25.16 4.00
CA ALA A 42 4.70 -23.75 4.37
C ALA A 42 3.31 -23.18 3.96
N GLY A 43 2.35 -24.04 3.62
CA GLY A 43 1.01 -23.63 3.17
C GLY A 43 -0.16 -24.08 4.06
N ALA A 44 0.09 -24.81 5.15
CA ALA A 44 -0.97 -25.42 5.96
C ALA A 44 -1.38 -24.62 7.21
N VAL A 45 -0.71 -23.51 7.52
CA VAL A 45 -1.02 -22.71 8.72
C VAL A 45 -2.18 -21.73 8.51
N SER A 46 -2.49 -21.36 7.27
CA SER A 46 -3.55 -20.39 6.97
C SER A 46 -4.94 -21.02 6.81
N ASP A 47 -5.02 -22.26 6.31
CA ASP A 47 -6.30 -22.97 6.17
C ASP A 47 -6.79 -23.58 7.49
N THR A 48 -5.87 -24.02 8.35
CA THR A 48 -6.24 -24.64 9.64
C THR A 48 -6.81 -23.60 10.62
N ALA A 49 -6.29 -22.37 10.63
CA ALA A 49 -6.80 -21.28 11.47
C ALA A 49 -8.21 -20.82 11.05
N LYS A 50 -8.52 -20.82 9.74
CA LYS A 50 -9.86 -20.48 9.25
C LYS A 50 -10.87 -21.59 9.56
N LYS A 51 -10.45 -22.85 9.40
CA LYS A 51 -11.27 -24.03 9.70
C LYS A 51 -11.58 -24.17 11.20
N GLN A 52 -10.65 -23.79 12.08
CA GLN A 52 -10.85 -23.79 13.54
C GLN A 52 -11.70 -22.60 14.03
N ALA A 53 -11.62 -21.44 13.38
CA ALA A 53 -12.53 -20.32 13.68
C ALA A 53 -13.99 -20.62 13.29
N ASP A 54 -14.21 -21.30 12.16
CA ASP A 54 -15.55 -21.74 11.74
C ASP A 54 -16.09 -22.93 12.56
N GLN A 55 -15.25 -23.68 13.27
CA GLN A 55 -15.71 -24.75 14.18
C GLN A 55 -16.10 -24.23 15.58
N ALA A 56 -15.66 -23.04 15.98
CA ALA A 56 -15.98 -22.44 17.29
C ALA A 56 -17.19 -21.50 17.27
N LEU A 57 -17.72 -21.14 16.10
CA LEU A 57 -18.92 -20.31 15.97
C LEU A 57 -20.18 -21.16 16.17
N THR A 58 -21.05 -20.72 17.08
CA THR A 58 -22.39 -21.31 17.23
C THR A 58 -23.14 -21.20 15.89
N PRO A 59 -24.07 -22.13 15.58
CA PRO A 59 -24.87 -22.07 14.36
C PRO A 59 -25.57 -20.72 14.18
N GLU A 60 -26.00 -20.08 15.26
CA GLU A 60 -26.55 -18.71 15.26
C GLU A 60 -25.55 -17.66 14.75
N GLN A 61 -24.29 -17.71 15.20
CA GLN A 61 -23.27 -16.77 14.74
C GLN A 61 -22.90 -16.99 13.28
N LYS A 62 -22.95 -18.23 12.78
CA LYS A 62 -22.74 -18.55 11.37
C LYS A 62 -23.85 -17.95 10.51
N ARG A 63 -25.11 -18.14 10.92
CA ARG A 63 -26.26 -17.53 10.26
C ARG A 63 -26.15 -16.01 10.24
N GLN A 64 -25.86 -15.40 11.39
CA GLN A 64 -25.70 -13.95 11.50
C GLN A 64 -24.61 -13.40 10.56
N ARG A 65 -23.48 -14.10 10.39
CA ARG A 65 -22.45 -13.71 9.43
C ARG A 65 -22.93 -13.80 7.98
N LEU A 66 -23.70 -14.83 7.64
CA LEU A 66 -24.27 -14.98 6.30
C LEU A 66 -25.29 -13.88 6.02
N ASP A 67 -26.17 -13.57 6.97
CA ASP A 67 -27.14 -12.48 6.85
C ASP A 67 -26.43 -11.13 6.68
N GLN A 68 -25.36 -10.86 7.45
CA GLN A 68 -24.53 -9.66 7.28
C GLN A 68 -23.84 -9.59 5.92
N GLN A 69 -23.31 -10.72 5.42
CA GLN A 69 -22.68 -10.78 4.10
C GLN A 69 -23.69 -10.59 2.98
N ALA A 70 -24.86 -11.23 3.10
CA ALA A 70 -25.98 -11.09 2.19
C ALA A 70 -26.46 -9.63 2.12
N ALA A 71 -26.70 -9.00 3.28
CA ALA A 71 -27.11 -7.60 3.36
C ALA A 71 -26.07 -6.66 2.71
N LYS A 72 -24.77 -6.86 2.96
CA LYS A 72 -23.69 -6.08 2.30
C LYS A 72 -23.66 -6.22 0.78
N LEU A 73 -24.18 -7.34 0.25
CA LEU A 73 -24.25 -7.64 -1.17
C LEU A 73 -25.63 -7.36 -1.77
N GLY A 74 -26.58 -6.82 -0.98
CA GLY A 74 -27.95 -6.55 -1.40
C GLY A 74 -28.77 -7.82 -1.68
N ILE A 75 -28.46 -8.92 -1.01
CA ILE A 75 -29.16 -10.20 -1.12
C ILE A 75 -30.16 -10.30 0.03
N ALA A 76 -31.45 -10.46 -0.28
CA ALA A 76 -32.48 -10.75 0.73
C ALA A 76 -32.25 -12.13 1.34
N ALA A 77 -32.25 -12.21 2.67
CA ALA A 77 -31.99 -13.42 3.45
C ALA A 77 -33.28 -14.11 3.92
N GLU A 78 -34.44 -13.43 3.87
CA GLU A 78 -35.73 -14.02 4.25
C GLU A 78 -36.07 -15.27 3.42
N GLY A 79 -36.52 -16.32 4.11
CA GLY A 79 -37.02 -17.55 3.49
C GLY A 79 -35.96 -18.46 2.86
N LYS A 80 -34.66 -18.11 2.95
CA LYS A 80 -33.57 -18.91 2.37
C LYS A 80 -32.85 -19.75 3.40
N THR A 81 -32.48 -20.96 3.00
CA THR A 81 -31.61 -21.83 3.78
C THR A 81 -30.17 -21.29 3.81
N ASP A 82 -29.38 -21.69 4.81
CA ASP A 82 -27.99 -21.26 4.95
C ASP A 82 -27.16 -21.57 3.70
N ASP A 83 -27.42 -22.72 3.07
CA ASP A 83 -26.65 -23.18 1.92
C ASP A 83 -27.04 -22.43 0.64
N GLU A 84 -28.32 -22.11 0.45
CA GLU A 84 -28.76 -21.22 -0.63
C GLU A 84 -28.19 -19.81 -0.45
N LEU A 85 -28.17 -19.29 0.78
CA LEU A 85 -27.63 -17.98 1.08
C LEU A 85 -26.12 -17.92 0.79
N LYS A 86 -25.36 -18.95 1.20
CA LYS A 86 -23.94 -19.10 0.84
C LYS A 86 -23.72 -19.15 -0.66
N ALA A 87 -24.53 -19.93 -1.39
CA ALA A 87 -24.42 -20.06 -2.84
C ALA A 87 -24.64 -18.70 -3.53
N LEU A 88 -25.69 -17.98 -3.15
CA LEU A 88 -26.00 -16.65 -3.68
C LEU A 88 -24.92 -15.61 -3.33
N ILE A 89 -24.40 -15.63 -2.10
CA ILE A 89 -23.28 -14.76 -1.68
C ILE A 89 -22.06 -15.04 -2.55
N LYS A 90 -21.70 -16.32 -2.73
CA LYS A 90 -20.55 -16.73 -3.55
C LYS A 90 -20.71 -16.30 -5.00
N GLU A 91 -21.90 -16.48 -5.57
CA GLU A 91 -22.20 -16.08 -6.94
C GLU A 91 -22.11 -14.56 -7.12
N LYS A 92 -22.72 -13.78 -6.23
CA LYS A 92 -22.64 -12.31 -6.27
C LYS A 92 -21.21 -11.80 -6.09
N LEU A 93 -20.42 -12.41 -5.21
CA LEU A 93 -19.00 -12.09 -5.05
C LEU A 93 -18.21 -12.43 -6.31
N ALA A 94 -18.46 -13.58 -6.93
CA ALA A 94 -17.81 -13.98 -8.17
C ALA A 94 -18.17 -13.02 -9.34
N ALA A 95 -19.43 -12.62 -9.45
CA ALA A 95 -19.87 -11.62 -10.43
C ALA A 95 -19.17 -10.27 -10.21
N LYS A 96 -19.16 -9.77 -8.97
CA LYS A 96 -18.48 -8.51 -8.62
C LYS A 96 -16.97 -8.58 -8.81
N ALA A 97 -16.35 -9.74 -8.59
CA ALA A 97 -14.93 -9.96 -8.85
C ALA A 97 -14.62 -9.91 -10.35
N LYS A 98 -15.47 -10.52 -11.20
CA LYS A 98 -15.33 -10.45 -12.66
C LYS A 98 -15.50 -9.02 -13.18
N GLU A 99 -16.47 -8.27 -12.66
CA GLU A 99 -16.67 -6.87 -13.00
C GLU A 99 -15.44 -6.02 -12.64
N ARG A 100 -14.94 -6.16 -11.40
CA ARG A 100 -13.71 -5.47 -10.97
C ARG A 100 -12.48 -5.85 -11.78
N ALA A 101 -12.35 -7.13 -12.14
CA ALA A 101 -11.26 -7.59 -12.99
C ALA A 101 -11.33 -6.89 -14.36
N ALA A 102 -12.50 -6.88 -15.01
CA ALA A 102 -12.70 -6.22 -16.29
C ALA A 102 -12.43 -4.70 -16.22
N GLU A 103 -12.89 -4.02 -15.17
CA GLU A 103 -12.61 -2.60 -14.94
C GLU A 103 -11.10 -2.34 -14.76
N THR A 104 -10.43 -3.20 -13.98
CA THR A 104 -8.99 -3.13 -13.74
C THR A 104 -8.22 -3.32 -15.05
N SER A 105 -8.55 -4.33 -15.85
CA SER A 105 -7.93 -4.54 -17.15
C SER A 105 -8.15 -3.33 -18.08
N LYS A 106 -9.34 -2.74 -18.09
CA LYS A 106 -9.65 -1.53 -18.89
C LYS A 106 -8.79 -0.35 -18.43
N ARG A 107 -8.67 -0.13 -17.11
CA ARG A 107 -7.84 0.94 -16.54
C ARG A 107 -6.37 0.75 -16.89
N LEU A 108 -5.84 -0.46 -16.73
CA LEU A 108 -4.46 -0.79 -17.06
C LEU A 108 -4.17 -0.56 -18.55
N LYS A 109 -5.05 -1.01 -19.45
CA LYS A 109 -4.89 -0.77 -20.89
C LYS A 109 -4.90 0.72 -21.23
N SER A 110 -5.78 1.51 -20.61
CA SER A 110 -5.80 2.98 -20.81
C SER A 110 -4.52 3.64 -20.30
N GLU A 111 -4.04 3.23 -19.13
CA GLU A 111 -2.82 3.78 -18.53
C GLU A 111 -1.56 3.39 -19.31
N ALA A 112 -1.51 2.15 -19.79
CA ALA A 112 -0.47 1.68 -20.71
C ALA A 112 -0.46 2.50 -22.01
N ALA A 113 -1.62 2.74 -22.63
CA ALA A 113 -1.72 3.56 -23.83
C ALA A 113 -1.21 4.99 -23.61
N LYS A 114 -1.56 5.63 -22.47
CA LYS A 114 -1.05 6.96 -22.10
C LYS A 114 0.47 7.00 -21.94
N LEU A 115 1.07 5.88 -21.54
CA LEU A 115 2.52 5.75 -21.37
C LEU A 115 3.23 5.22 -22.62
N GLY A 116 2.51 5.01 -23.72
CA GLY A 116 3.03 4.45 -24.97
C GLY A 116 3.44 2.98 -24.87
N ILE A 117 2.87 2.24 -23.93
CA ILE A 117 3.14 0.81 -23.72
C ILE A 117 2.18 -0.01 -24.60
N GLN A 118 2.72 -0.96 -25.36
CA GLN A 118 1.89 -1.89 -26.15
C GLN A 118 1.15 -2.89 -25.28
N THR A 119 -0.15 -3.05 -25.52
CA THR A 119 -1.10 -3.83 -24.69
C THR A 119 -1.55 -5.16 -25.31
N GLY A 120 -1.21 -5.44 -26.57
CA GLY A 120 -1.83 -6.49 -27.38
C GLY A 120 -1.68 -7.94 -26.88
N SER A 121 -0.60 -8.24 -26.17
CA SER A 121 -0.29 -9.63 -25.74
C SER A 121 0.03 -9.75 -24.25
N LYS A 122 -0.12 -8.67 -23.48
CA LYS A 122 0.33 -8.62 -22.07
C LYS A 122 -0.82 -8.91 -21.12
N THR A 123 -0.53 -9.71 -20.11
CA THR A 123 -1.43 -9.93 -18.98
C THR A 123 -1.54 -8.66 -18.12
N ASP A 124 -2.59 -8.56 -17.32
CA ASP A 124 -2.78 -7.43 -16.40
C ASP A 124 -1.60 -7.26 -15.42
N LYS A 125 -0.99 -8.37 -15.00
CA LYS A 125 0.20 -8.33 -14.13
C LYS A 125 1.40 -7.72 -14.84
N GLU A 126 1.67 -8.13 -16.08
CA GLU A 126 2.76 -7.59 -16.89
C GLU A 126 2.53 -6.12 -17.22
N LEU A 127 1.31 -5.74 -17.61
CA LEU A 127 0.93 -4.35 -17.83
C LEU A 127 1.18 -3.50 -16.58
N THR A 128 0.79 -4.01 -15.41
CA THR A 128 1.02 -3.30 -14.14
C THR A 128 2.51 -3.09 -13.87
N ALA A 129 3.33 -4.12 -14.05
CA ALA A 129 4.77 -4.05 -13.85
C ALA A 129 5.43 -3.03 -14.80
N GLU A 130 5.05 -3.05 -16.07
CA GLU A 130 5.62 -2.18 -17.09
C GLU A 130 5.17 -0.73 -16.95
N ILE A 131 3.89 -0.49 -16.61
CA ILE A 131 3.38 0.83 -16.25
C ILE A 131 4.20 1.40 -15.09
N ARG A 132 4.42 0.60 -14.04
CA ARG A 132 5.22 1.01 -12.88
C ARG A 132 6.66 1.34 -13.27
N ALA A 133 7.30 0.47 -14.06
CA ALA A 133 8.66 0.66 -14.53
C ALA A 133 8.78 1.94 -15.37
N LYS A 134 7.88 2.16 -16.33
CA LYS A 134 7.87 3.34 -17.19
C LYS A 134 7.65 4.63 -16.40
N LYS A 135 6.75 4.62 -15.41
CA LYS A 135 6.54 5.75 -14.51
C LYS A 135 7.79 6.07 -13.68
N SER A 136 8.42 5.05 -13.12
CA SER A 136 9.66 5.20 -12.35
C SER A 136 10.78 5.80 -13.20
N ALA A 137 11.01 5.24 -14.40
CA ALA A 137 12.03 5.75 -15.33
C ALA A 137 11.75 7.21 -15.74
N THR A 138 10.49 7.55 -16.01
CA THR A 138 10.10 8.93 -16.34
C THR A 138 10.36 9.88 -15.17
N TYR A 139 10.09 9.44 -13.94
CA TYR A 139 10.34 10.24 -12.74
C TYR A 139 11.84 10.48 -12.53
N GLN A 140 12.66 9.43 -12.64
CA GLN A 140 14.12 9.52 -12.51
C GLN A 140 14.71 10.47 -13.57
N SER A 141 14.32 10.31 -14.84
CA SER A 141 14.76 11.19 -15.92
C SER A 141 14.39 12.66 -15.67
N LYS A 142 13.18 12.95 -15.15
CA LYS A 142 12.77 14.31 -14.79
C LYS A 142 13.58 14.88 -13.62
N GLN A 143 13.91 14.05 -12.63
CA GLN A 143 14.73 14.46 -11.49
C GLN A 143 16.15 14.81 -11.94
N GLU A 144 16.76 13.97 -12.78
CA GLU A 144 18.09 14.23 -13.37
C GLU A 144 18.10 15.49 -14.22
N ALA A 145 17.09 15.66 -15.10
CA ALA A 145 16.98 16.87 -15.93
C ALA A 145 16.83 18.14 -15.09
N SER A 146 16.05 18.07 -14.00
CA SER A 146 15.87 19.18 -13.06
C SER A 146 17.16 19.50 -12.32
N LEU A 147 17.87 18.48 -11.84
CA LEU A 147 19.15 18.63 -11.17
C LEU A 147 20.20 19.24 -12.11
N LYS A 148 20.30 18.76 -13.35
CA LYS A 148 21.20 19.33 -14.37
C LYS A 148 20.87 20.80 -14.67
N ARG A 149 19.58 21.15 -14.75
CA ARG A 149 19.13 22.55 -14.92
C ARG A 149 19.55 23.43 -13.74
N LEU A 150 19.39 22.93 -12.52
CA LEU A 150 19.79 23.65 -11.31
C LEU A 150 21.30 23.81 -11.22
N GLN A 151 22.08 22.76 -11.53
CA GLN A 151 23.54 22.84 -11.60
C GLN A 151 23.99 23.88 -12.62
N ALA A 152 23.39 23.90 -13.82
CA ALA A 152 23.71 24.92 -14.83
C ALA A 152 23.36 26.35 -14.37
N GLN A 153 22.26 26.53 -13.65
CA GLN A 153 21.90 27.84 -13.07
C GLN A 153 22.84 28.26 -11.95
N ALA A 154 23.18 27.33 -11.05
CA ALA A 154 24.13 27.56 -9.97
C ALA A 154 25.51 27.93 -10.50
N ALA A 155 26.02 27.20 -11.51
CA ALA A 155 27.30 27.50 -12.16
C ALA A 155 27.30 28.91 -12.79
N LYS A 156 26.21 29.32 -13.45
CA LYS A 156 26.07 30.70 -13.99
C LYS A 156 26.13 31.79 -12.92
N LEU A 157 25.75 31.45 -11.68
CA LEU A 157 25.78 32.36 -10.53
C LEU A 157 27.07 32.23 -9.70
N GLY A 158 28.03 31.41 -10.14
CA GLY A 158 29.28 31.14 -9.41
C GLY A 158 29.07 30.34 -8.12
N ILE A 159 27.98 29.60 -8.00
CA ILE A 159 27.68 28.75 -6.85
C ILE A 159 28.32 27.37 -7.07
N ASP A 160 29.08 26.88 -6.10
CA ASP A 160 29.62 25.52 -6.13
C ASP A 160 28.49 24.48 -6.16
N THR A 161 28.57 23.54 -7.10
CA THR A 161 27.56 22.51 -7.35
C THR A 161 27.93 21.12 -6.86
N ALA A 162 29.17 20.90 -6.42
CA ALA A 162 29.65 19.57 -6.05
C ALA A 162 28.90 19.03 -4.82
N GLY A 163 28.43 17.79 -4.90
CA GLY A 163 27.78 17.08 -3.78
C GLY A 163 26.41 17.63 -3.33
N LYS A 164 25.89 18.69 -3.94
CA LYS A 164 24.62 19.31 -3.53
C LYS A 164 23.41 18.64 -4.17
N SER A 165 22.37 18.45 -3.37
CA SER A 165 21.06 18.02 -3.82
C SER A 165 20.32 19.11 -4.61
N ALA A 166 19.29 18.72 -5.35
CA ALA A 166 18.42 19.67 -6.06
C ALA A 166 17.80 20.73 -5.14
N SER A 167 17.48 20.37 -3.89
CA SER A 167 16.90 21.30 -2.92
C SER A 167 17.92 22.37 -2.50
N GLU A 168 19.13 21.95 -2.14
CA GLU A 168 20.21 22.83 -1.71
C GLU A 168 20.65 23.77 -2.84
N LEU A 169 20.77 23.25 -4.07
CA LEU A 169 21.04 24.07 -5.24
C LEU A 169 19.94 25.11 -5.46
N SER A 170 18.66 24.70 -5.36
CA SER A 170 17.52 25.61 -5.52
C SER A 170 17.52 26.73 -4.47
N GLN A 171 17.83 26.42 -3.22
CA GLN A 171 17.92 27.41 -2.15
C GLN A 171 19.09 28.37 -2.37
N ALA A 172 20.28 27.85 -2.68
CA ALA A 172 21.46 28.68 -2.93
C ALA A 172 21.24 29.63 -4.12
N ILE A 173 20.62 29.15 -5.21
CA ILE A 173 20.25 29.97 -6.37
C ILE A 173 19.29 31.09 -5.96
N ARG A 174 18.25 30.79 -5.18
CA ARG A 174 17.29 31.80 -4.70
C ARG A 174 17.95 32.87 -3.84
N THR A 175 18.80 32.46 -2.90
CA THR A 175 19.54 33.39 -2.04
C THR A 175 20.44 34.29 -2.87
N LYS A 176 21.18 33.72 -3.83
CA LYS A 176 22.08 34.48 -4.69
C LYS A 176 21.34 35.49 -5.58
N HIS A 177 20.19 35.10 -6.12
CA HIS A 177 19.33 36.03 -6.86
C HIS A 177 18.83 37.19 -6.00
N LYS A 178 18.49 36.94 -4.73
CA LYS A 178 18.06 37.98 -3.79
C LYS A 178 19.19 38.97 -3.51
N GLU A 179 20.40 38.48 -3.20
CA GLU A 179 21.58 39.32 -3.00
C GLU A 179 21.87 40.21 -4.22
N LEU A 180 21.84 39.64 -5.42
CA LEU A 180 22.05 40.40 -6.67
C LEU A 180 20.96 41.46 -6.89
N ALA A 181 19.71 41.18 -6.51
CA ALA A 181 18.64 42.16 -6.60
C ALA A 181 18.82 43.30 -5.60
N ASP A 182 19.24 43.00 -4.38
CA ASP A 182 19.48 44.00 -3.33
C ASP A 182 20.69 44.89 -3.67
N GLN A 183 21.76 44.32 -4.25
CA GLN A 183 22.92 45.07 -4.75
C GLN A 183 22.56 46.02 -5.90
N LYS A 184 21.69 45.62 -6.83
CA LYS A 184 21.22 46.49 -7.91
C LYS A 184 20.39 47.67 -7.39
N LYS A 185 19.57 47.45 -6.36
CA LYS A 185 18.74 48.50 -5.75
C LYS A 185 19.56 49.50 -4.94
N SER A 186 20.65 49.08 -4.30
CA SER A 186 21.54 49.97 -3.56
C SER A 186 22.52 50.72 -4.47
N GLY A 187 22.94 50.12 -5.58
CA GLY A 187 23.79 50.76 -6.59
C GLY A 187 23.07 51.82 -7.43
N ALA A 188 21.76 51.70 -7.64
CA ALA A 188 20.95 52.67 -8.39
C ALA A 188 20.54 53.94 -7.60
N LYS A 189 20.96 54.06 -6.32
CA LYS A 189 20.68 55.21 -5.44
C LYS A 189 21.91 56.11 -5.18
N LYS A 190 23.01 55.89 -5.90
CA LYS A 190 24.18 56.77 -5.94
C LYS A 190 24.25 57.44 -7.29
#